data_AF-A0A940EZV6-F1
#
_entry.id   AF-A0A940EZV6-F1
#
_cell.length_a   1.000
_cell.length_b   1.000
_cell.length_c   1.000
_cell.angle_alpha   90.00
_cell.angle_beta   90.00
_cell.angle_gamma   90.00
#
_symmetry.space_group_name_H-M   'P 1'
#
loop_
_entity.id
_entity.type
_entity.pdbx_description
1 polymer ?
#
loop_
_entity_poly.entity_id
_entity_poly.type
_entity_poly.pdbx_seq_one_letter_code
_entity_poly.pdbx_strand_id
1 'polypeptide(L)'
;MTAKTLRNKRNTPLDHEPEAVAYALRQSGLTQKEFAERLGKSQSLVSEIIKGTRNATPALISDMARVLNCPRVVLERKRDLAASA
;
A
#
# COMPACT_ATOMS: atom_id res chain seq x y z
N MET A 1 -6.93 -5.12 26.06
CA MET A 1 -5.56 -4.66 25.75
C MET A 1 -5.51 -4.21 24.29
N THR A 2 -5.88 -2.96 24.00
CA THR A 2 -5.90 -2.43 22.62
C THR A 2 -4.61 -1.67 22.32
N ALA A 3 -3.71 -2.29 21.56
CA ALA A 3 -2.49 -1.64 21.11
C ALA A 3 -2.85 -0.41 20.24
N LYS A 4 -2.60 0.79 20.78
CA LYS A 4 -2.78 2.07 20.11
C LYS A 4 -1.70 2.19 19.04
N THR A 5 -2.01 1.76 17.82
CA THR A 5 -1.09 1.81 16.68
C THR A 5 -0.61 3.25 16.50
N LEU A 6 0.69 3.48 16.70
CA LEU A 6 1.34 4.75 16.47
C LEU A 6 1.06 5.15 15.02
N ARG A 7 0.34 6.27 14.82
CA ARG A 7 0.14 6.89 13.51
C ARG A 7 1.51 7.34 13.03
N ASN A 8 2.19 6.49 12.26
CA ASN A 8 3.52 6.76 11.76
C ASN A 8 3.52 8.10 11.02
N LYS A 9 4.43 9.00 11.43
CA LYS A 9 4.48 10.39 10.97
C LYS A 9 4.70 10.43 9.46
N ARG A 10 4.13 11.47 8.83
CA ARG A 10 4.08 11.78 7.38
C ARG A 10 5.44 11.89 6.65
N ASN A 11 6.56 11.50 7.27
CA ASN A 11 7.94 11.70 6.81
C ASN A 11 8.81 10.43 6.87
N THR A 12 8.24 9.23 7.04
CA THR A 12 9.02 8.00 6.85
C THR A 12 8.95 7.56 5.38
N PRO A 13 10.03 6.98 4.80
CA PRO A 13 9.94 6.39 3.47
C PRO A 13 8.81 5.37 3.46
N LEU A 14 7.91 5.49 2.49
CA LEU A 14 6.81 4.53 2.33
C LEU A 14 7.38 3.14 2.01
N ASP A 15 6.74 2.11 2.56
CA ASP A 15 7.12 0.71 2.30
C ASP A 15 6.59 0.23 0.93
N HIS A 16 5.57 0.91 0.40
CA HIS A 16 4.98 0.64 -0.90
C HIS A 16 5.26 1.78 -1.90
N GLU A 17 5.23 1.44 -3.18
CA GLU A 17 5.32 2.40 -4.27
C GLU A 17 3.90 2.84 -4.69
N PRO A 18 3.49 4.10 -4.43
CA PRO A 18 2.11 4.54 -4.66
C PRO A 18 1.72 4.45 -6.14
N GLU A 19 2.63 4.80 -7.04
CA GLU A 19 2.40 4.73 -8.49
C GLU A 19 2.22 3.29 -8.97
N ALA A 20 2.96 2.34 -8.40
CA ALA A 20 2.82 0.93 -8.75
C ALA A 20 1.48 0.35 -8.28
N VAL A 21 1.03 0.74 -7.07
CA VAL A 21 -0.31 0.37 -6.58
C VAL A 21 -1.40 0.96 -7.49
N ALA A 22 -1.28 2.23 -7.88
CA ALA A 22 -2.22 2.88 -8.79
C ALA A 22 -2.26 2.18 -10.16
N TYR A 23 -1.09 1.82 -10.69
CA TYR A 23 -0.97 1.11 -11.95
C TYR A 23 -1.58 -0.29 -11.88
N ALA A 24 -1.22 -1.08 -10.87
CA ALA A 24 -1.76 -2.43 -10.67
C ALA A 24 -3.28 -2.40 -10.48
N LEU A 25 -3.82 -1.41 -9.76
CA LEU A 25 -5.26 -1.22 -9.63
C LEU A 25 -5.92 -0.97 -11.00
N ARG A 26 -5.39 -0.08 -11.83
CA ARG A 26 -5.90 0.17 -13.18
C ARG A 26 -5.85 -1.09 -14.06
N GLN A 27 -4.76 -1.85 -14.01
CA GLN A 27 -4.61 -3.09 -14.78
C GLN A 27 -5.56 -4.20 -14.31
N SER A 28 -5.88 -4.24 -13.02
CA SER A 28 -6.85 -5.21 -12.49
C SER A 28 -8.30 -4.95 -12.91
N GLY A 29 -8.60 -3.77 -13.48
CA GLY A 29 -9.95 -3.36 -13.83
C GLY A 29 -10.85 -3.02 -12.63
N LEU A 30 -10.31 -3.02 -11.41
CA LEU A 30 -11.05 -2.70 -10.19
C LEU A 30 -11.10 -1.20 -9.94
N THR A 31 -12.23 -0.72 -9.44
CA THR A 31 -12.34 0.61 -8.86
C THR A 31 -11.69 0.67 -7.47
N GLN A 32 -11.35 1.88 -6.99
CA GLN A 32 -10.84 2.05 -5.62
C GLN A 32 -11.83 1.55 -4.56
N LYS A 33 -13.13 1.64 -4.83
CA LYS A 33 -14.18 1.16 -3.93
C LYS A 33 -14.18 -0.36 -3.85
N GLU A 34 -14.21 -1.05 -4.99
CA GLU A 34 -14.17 -2.52 -5.03
C GLU A 34 -12.87 -3.07 -4.45
N PHE A 35 -11.75 -2.41 -4.70
CA PHE A 35 -10.47 -2.77 -4.12
C PHE A 35 -10.49 -2.63 -2.59
N ALA A 36 -11.05 -1.55 -2.06
CA ALA A 36 -11.22 -1.35 -0.63
C ALA A 36 -12.15 -2.41 -0.01
N GLU A 37 -13.26 -2.74 -0.67
CA GLU A 37 -14.19 -3.78 -0.26
C GLU A 37 -13.51 -5.16 -0.20
N ARG A 38 -12.73 -5.52 -1.24
CA ARG A 38 -11.96 -6.78 -1.27
C ARG A 38 -10.88 -6.86 -0.20
N LEU A 39 -10.32 -5.72 0.22
CA LEU A 39 -9.35 -5.64 1.32
C LEU A 39 -10.02 -5.55 2.71
N GLY A 40 -11.34 -5.38 2.78
CA GLY A 40 -12.05 -5.09 4.02
C GLY A 40 -11.60 -3.77 4.67
N LYS A 41 -11.28 -2.75 3.86
CA LYS A 41 -10.83 -1.42 4.30
C LYS A 41 -11.75 -0.32 3.78
N SER A 42 -11.62 0.88 4.33
CA SER A 42 -12.34 2.05 3.83
C SER A 42 -11.71 2.57 2.53
N GLN A 43 -12.56 3.09 1.63
CA GLN A 43 -12.11 3.74 0.40
C GLN A 43 -11.15 4.89 0.69
N SER A 44 -11.38 5.66 1.76
CA SER A 44 -10.49 6.75 2.17
C SER A 44 -9.08 6.25 2.47
N LEU A 45 -8.94 5.13 3.19
CA LEU A 45 -7.64 4.55 3.51
C LEU A 45 -6.92 4.09 2.24
N VAL A 46 -7.63 3.46 1.31
CA VAL A 46 -7.09 3.08 0.00
C VAL A 46 -6.62 4.31 -0.79
N SER A 47 -7.41 5.39 -0.81
CA SER A 47 -7.02 6.64 -1.47
C SER A 47 -5.76 7.25 -0.83
N GLU A 48 -5.59 7.19 0.49
CA GLU A 48 -4.39 7.67 1.18
C GLU A 48 -3.15 6.84 0.79
N ILE A 49 -3.30 5.52 0.66
CA ILE A 49 -2.21 4.62 0.23
C ILE A 49 -1.80 4.92 -1.22
N ILE A 50 -2.77 5.04 -2.12
CA ILE A 50 -2.53 5.34 -3.55
C ILE A 50 -1.87 6.72 -3.72
N LYS A 51 -2.22 7.69 -2.87
CA LYS A 51 -1.59 9.03 -2.87
C LYS A 51 -0.23 9.05 -2.14
N GLY A 52 0.14 7.97 -1.46
CA GLY A 52 1.34 7.91 -0.63
C GLY A 52 1.27 8.77 0.64
N THR A 53 0.09 9.29 1.01
CA THR A 53 -0.06 10.08 2.24
C THR A 53 -0.10 9.20 3.49
N ARG A 54 -0.27 7.89 3.32
CA ARG A 54 -0.30 6.89 4.40
C ARG A 54 0.54 5.69 4.02
N ASN A 55 1.37 5.24 4.95
CA ASN A 55 2.18 4.04 4.77
C ASN A 55 1.32 2.76 4.86
N ALA A 56 1.56 1.81 3.96
CA ALA A 56 0.99 0.47 4.02
C ALA A 56 2.00 -0.49 4.68
N THR A 57 1.58 -1.21 5.72
CA THR A 57 2.46 -2.20 6.36
C THR A 57 2.74 -3.37 5.41
N PRO A 58 3.83 -4.13 5.56
CA PRO A 58 4.15 -5.27 4.69
C PRO A 58 3.04 -6.34 4.61
N ALA A 59 2.28 -6.52 5.70
CA ALA A 59 1.10 -7.37 5.72
C ALA A 59 0.01 -6.84 4.77
N LEU A 60 -0.27 -5.54 4.82
CA LEU A 60 -1.23 -4.91 3.92
C LEU A 60 -0.75 -4.95 2.47
N ILE A 61 0.54 -4.76 2.20
CA ILE A 61 1.10 -4.91 0.84
C ILE A 61 0.89 -6.34 0.31
N SER A 62 1.05 -7.35 1.16
CA SER A 62 0.81 -8.75 0.79
C SER A 62 -0.68 -9.00 0.47
N ASP A 63 -1.59 -8.40 1.23
CA ASP A 63 -3.03 -8.50 0.96
C ASP A 63 -3.41 -7.77 -0.34
N MET A 64 -2.86 -6.57 -0.58
CA MET A 64 -3.01 -5.84 -1.84
C MET A 64 -2.53 -6.65 -3.04
N ALA A 65 -1.36 -7.29 -2.93
CA ALA A 65 -0.78 -8.15 -3.96
C ALA A 65 -1.72 -9.31 -4.34
N ARG A 66 -2.36 -9.95 -3.34
CA ARG A 66 -3.34 -11.02 -3.58
C ARG A 66 -4.59 -10.49 -4.30
N VAL A 67 -5.13 -9.35 -3.86
CA VAL A 67 -6.35 -8.78 -4.45
C VAL A 67 -6.13 -8.29 -5.87
N LEU A 68 -4.96 -7.70 -6.15
CA LEU A 68 -4.57 -7.19 -7.46
C LEU A 68 -3.99 -8.27 -8.38
N ASN A 69 -3.86 -9.51 -7.88
CA ASN A 69 -3.26 -10.64 -8.58
C ASN A 69 -1.87 -10.30 -9.17
N CYS A 70 -1.03 -9.63 -8.38
CA CYS A 70 0.31 -9.24 -8.78
C CYS A 70 1.36 -9.61 -7.73
N PRO A 71 2.64 -9.78 -8.10
CA PRO A 71 3.70 -10.04 -7.14
C PRO A 71 3.89 -8.87 -6.18
N ARG A 72 4.06 -9.15 -4.88
CA ARG A 72 4.33 -8.14 -3.85
C ARG A 72 5.50 -7.21 -4.21
N VAL A 73 6.56 -7.76 -4.81
CA VAL A 73 7.76 -7.00 -5.25
C VAL A 73 7.46 -5.87 -6.23
N VAL A 74 6.33 -5.93 -6.96
CA VAL A 74 5.90 -4.85 -7.86
C VAL A 74 5.32 -3.67 -7.08
N LEU A 75 4.69 -3.95 -5.93
CA LEU A 75 4.03 -2.94 -5.09
C LEU A 75 4.98 -2.35 -4.04
N GLU A 76 6.08 -3.03 -3.74
CA GLU A 76 7.07 -2.58 -2.77
C GLU A 76 7.92 -1.45 -3.33
N ARG A 77 8.21 -0.45 -2.49
CA ARG A 77 9.21 0.55 -2.84
C ARG A 77 10.58 -0.11 -2.77
N LYS A 78 11.34 -0.03 -3.88
CA LYS A 78 12.73 -0.46 -3.90
C LYS A 78 13.50 0.38 -2.88
N ARG A 79 13.96 -0.26 -1.79
CA ARG A 79 14.93 0.35 -0.90
C ARG A 79 16.29 0.16 -1.57
N ASP A 80 16.84 1.23 -2.12
CA ASP A 80 18.25 1.22 -2.49
C ASP A 80 19.04 1.01 -1.19
N LEU A 81 19.63 -0.18 -1.07
CA LEU A 81 20.52 -0.56 0.03
C LEU A 81 21.79 0.31 0.10
N ALA A 82 21.91 1.34 -0.75
CA ALA A 82 23.03 2.27 -0.83
C ALA A 82 23.03 3.34 0.28
N ALA A 83 21.95 3.52 1.05
CA ALA A 83 21.88 4.51 2.13
C ALA A 83 22.35 3.97 3.50
N SER A 84 23.42 3.17 3.51
CA SER A 84 24.09 2.71 4.73
C SER A 84 25.58 2.45 4.44
N ALA A 85 26.31 3.53 4.20
CA ALA A 85 27.77 3.59 4.27
C ALA A 85 28.16 4.84 5.08
#